data_AF-G5J6H1-F1
#
_entry.id   AF-G5J6H1-F1
#
_cell.length_a   1.000
_cell.length_b   1.000
_cell.length_c   1.000
_cell.angle_alpha   90.00
_cell.angle_beta   90.00
_cell.angle_gamma   90.00
#
_symmetry.space_group_name_H-M   'P 1'
#
loop_
_entity.id
_entity.type
_entity.pdbx_description
1 polymer ?
#
loop_
_entity_poly.entity_id
_entity_poly.type
_entity_poly.pdbx_seq_one_letter_code
_entity_poly.pdbx_strand_id
1 'polypeptide(L)'
;MIKSIEETFTNNLIITKKYMNFKTLFRRNKRKNNQELSIKPVSDNTILNIISFYAITFIIFGFVMSPPREIITGLFRILTVRDTLITDYIGIGGMGATFVNAGLLNLMVCALYRITKAKISGTAVACLFLLLGFGLFGKNLVNIWSIVAGVYLYARFRREMFANYINVAFFGGALAPIFSEILYSSTLSLPFRIPLAVGTSLMLGFILPPIAAHLPKTHLGFSLYNIGFTAGLMGNLIVALYKAYGFVPDPVMIWTSGNNTILGIFLLVLIISMILTGFWIDRRAWAKLPTILSSSGQAPTDFIALVGFGPTLVNMGLCGLISLIYILLVKADLNGPTIAGVFTIIGFGAFGKHPKNIVP
;
A
#
# COMPACT_ATOMS: atom_id res chain seq x y z
N MET A 1 -18.38 53.18 -41.74
CA MET A 1 -17.58 52.92 -40.52
C MET A 1 -18.46 52.65 -39.30
N ILE A 2 -19.52 53.42 -39.05
CA ILE A 2 -20.41 53.23 -37.87
C ILE A 2 -21.21 51.91 -37.90
N LYS A 3 -21.75 51.48 -39.05
CA LYS A 3 -22.48 50.19 -39.19
C LYS A 3 -21.63 48.94 -38.88
N SER A 4 -20.33 48.98 -39.16
CA SER A 4 -19.40 47.86 -38.91
C SER A 4 -19.06 47.70 -37.43
N ILE A 5 -19.14 48.80 -36.65
CA ILE A 5 -18.88 48.78 -35.21
C ILE A 5 -20.10 48.22 -34.45
N GLU A 6 -21.32 48.55 -34.88
CA GLU A 6 -22.56 48.01 -34.29
C GLU A 6 -22.72 46.50 -34.50
N GLU A 7 -22.44 45.98 -35.69
CA GLU A 7 -22.47 44.52 -35.95
C GLU A 7 -21.46 43.75 -35.10
N THR A 8 -20.27 44.33 -34.90
CA THR A 8 -19.22 43.70 -34.08
C THR A 8 -19.59 43.69 -32.59
N PHE A 9 -20.22 44.76 -32.08
CA PHE A 9 -20.73 44.81 -30.71
C PHE A 9 -21.89 43.85 -30.47
N THR A 10 -22.81 43.75 -31.43
CA THR A 10 -24.00 42.87 -31.31
C THR A 10 -23.59 41.39 -31.34
N ASN A 11 -22.66 41.02 -32.23
CA ASN A 11 -22.11 39.66 -32.28
C ASN A 11 -21.32 39.28 -31.02
N ASN A 12 -20.52 40.21 -30.46
CA ASN A 12 -19.83 39.98 -29.20
C ASN A 12 -20.79 39.81 -28.02
N LEU A 13 -21.90 40.57 -27.98
CA LEU A 13 -22.92 40.41 -26.93
C LEU A 13 -23.62 39.04 -26.99
N ILE A 14 -23.90 38.53 -28.21
CA ILE A 14 -24.50 37.21 -28.44
C ILE A 14 -23.55 36.09 -28.03
N ILE A 15 -22.26 36.19 -28.39
CA ILE A 15 -21.23 35.22 -27.99
C ILE A 15 -21.07 35.20 -26.47
N THR A 16 -21.05 36.38 -25.83
CA THR A 16 -20.92 36.49 -24.37
C THR A 16 -22.13 35.90 -23.64
N LYS A 17 -23.35 36.14 -24.12
CA LYS A 17 -24.58 35.51 -23.59
C LYS A 17 -24.58 34.00 -23.77
N LYS A 18 -24.11 33.48 -24.91
CA LYS A 18 -24.01 32.03 -25.18
C LYS A 18 -22.96 31.36 -24.26
N TYR A 19 -21.83 32.02 -24.02
CA TYR A 19 -20.79 31.57 -23.07
C TYR A 19 -21.27 31.60 -21.61
N MET A 20 -22.01 32.63 -21.22
CA MET A 20 -22.63 32.71 -19.89
C MET A 20 -23.67 31.60 -19.69
N ASN A 21 -24.52 31.34 -20.69
CA ASN A 21 -25.48 30.25 -20.64
C ASN A 21 -24.80 28.87 -20.60
N PHE A 22 -23.68 28.68 -21.29
CA PHE A 22 -22.92 27.43 -21.22
C PHE A 22 -22.28 27.23 -19.84
N LYS A 23 -21.68 28.29 -19.25
CA LYS A 23 -21.14 28.26 -17.88
C LYS A 23 -22.22 28.00 -16.83
N THR A 24 -23.42 28.58 -16.97
CA THR A 24 -24.53 28.32 -16.04
C THR A 24 -25.09 26.92 -16.23
N LEU A 25 -25.23 26.40 -17.45
CA LEU A 25 -25.64 25.00 -17.69
C LEU A 25 -24.62 24.00 -17.11
N PHE A 26 -23.31 24.24 -17.30
CA PHE A 26 -22.23 23.43 -16.72
C PHE A 26 -22.23 23.51 -15.19
N ARG A 27 -22.42 24.71 -14.60
CA ARG A 27 -22.56 24.88 -13.15
C ARG A 27 -23.81 24.22 -12.60
N ARG A 28 -24.91 24.19 -13.35
CA ARG A 28 -26.20 23.58 -12.95
C ARG A 28 -26.14 22.05 -13.04
N ASN A 29 -25.50 21.48 -14.06
CA ASN A 29 -25.22 20.05 -14.16
C ASN A 29 -24.19 19.59 -13.11
N LYS A 30 -23.15 20.39 -12.84
CA LYS A 30 -22.17 20.11 -11.77
C LYS A 30 -22.80 20.19 -10.37
N ARG A 31 -23.72 21.14 -10.13
CA ARG A 31 -24.49 21.22 -8.87
C ARG A 31 -25.51 20.09 -8.73
N LYS A 32 -26.21 19.68 -9.80
CA LYS A 32 -27.12 18.53 -9.78
C LYS A 32 -26.38 17.21 -9.52
N ASN A 33 -25.26 16.96 -10.20
CA ASN A 33 -24.43 15.77 -9.95
C ASN A 33 -23.82 15.76 -8.55
N ASN A 34 -23.43 16.93 -8.02
CA ASN A 34 -22.87 17.03 -6.66
C ASN A 34 -23.92 16.91 -5.54
N GLN A 35 -25.21 17.17 -5.81
CA GLN A 35 -26.29 16.98 -4.83
C GLN A 35 -26.81 15.52 -4.77
N GLU A 36 -26.58 14.70 -5.80
CA GLU A 36 -27.07 13.29 -5.85
C GLU A 36 -26.06 12.22 -5.40
N LEU A 37 -24.77 12.56 -5.23
CA LEU A 37 -23.76 11.68 -4.65
C LEU A 37 -23.54 12.00 -3.17
N SER A 38 -24.54 11.76 -2.32
CA SER A 38 -24.28 11.76 -0.88
C SER A 38 -23.24 10.70 -0.54
N ILE A 39 -22.17 11.12 0.15
CA ILE A 39 -21.15 10.21 0.69
C ILE A 39 -21.71 9.70 2.01
N LYS A 40 -22.10 8.42 2.07
CA LYS A 40 -22.45 7.80 3.35
C LYS A 40 -21.13 7.34 4.01
N PRO A 41 -20.67 8.00 5.09
CA PRO A 41 -19.41 7.62 5.71
C PRO A 41 -19.53 6.24 6.34
N VAL A 42 -18.61 5.35 5.98
CA VAL A 42 -18.43 4.05 6.65
C VAL A 42 -17.51 4.26 7.84
N SER A 43 -17.80 3.63 8.97
CA SER A 43 -16.97 3.77 10.17
C SER A 43 -15.60 3.11 9.99
N ASP A 44 -14.57 3.70 10.58
CA ASP A 44 -13.19 3.19 10.59
C ASP A 44 -13.11 1.73 11.06
N ASN A 45 -13.91 1.37 12.08
CA ASN A 45 -14.02 -0.02 12.57
C ASN A 45 -14.56 -0.98 11.50
N THR A 46 -15.53 -0.55 10.68
CA THR A 46 -16.06 -1.38 9.59
C THR A 46 -15.01 -1.58 8.50
N ILE A 47 -14.27 -0.52 8.15
CA ILE A 47 -13.15 -0.61 7.19
C ILE A 47 -12.10 -1.59 7.71
N LEU A 48 -11.70 -1.47 8.98
CA LEU A 48 -10.74 -2.39 9.61
C LEU A 48 -11.26 -3.83 9.68
N ASN A 49 -12.54 -4.05 9.95
CA ASN A 49 -13.14 -5.39 9.94
C ASN A 49 -13.03 -6.03 8.55
N ILE A 50 -13.30 -5.27 7.49
CA ILE A 50 -13.17 -5.74 6.11
C ILE A 50 -11.71 -6.07 5.78
N ILE A 51 -10.76 -5.23 6.17
CA ILE A 51 -9.33 -5.51 5.96
C ILE A 51 -8.86 -6.72 6.77
N SER A 52 -9.34 -6.85 8.01
CA SER A 52 -9.05 -8.01 8.87
C SER A 52 -9.62 -9.30 8.26
N PHE A 53 -10.77 -9.23 7.59
CA PHE A 53 -11.33 -10.37 6.86
C PHE A 53 -10.42 -10.85 5.73
N TYR A 54 -9.82 -9.93 4.94
CA TYR A 54 -8.81 -10.30 3.95
C TYR A 54 -7.58 -10.96 4.59
N ALA A 55 -7.11 -10.43 5.73
CA ALA A 55 -5.99 -11.03 6.47
C ALA A 55 -6.32 -12.44 7.00
N ILE A 56 -7.54 -12.66 7.50
CA ILE A 56 -8.02 -13.99 7.92
C ILE A 56 -8.11 -14.93 6.72
N THR A 57 -8.55 -14.44 5.56
CA THR A 57 -8.61 -15.26 4.32
C THR A 57 -7.24 -15.77 3.92
N PHE A 58 -6.17 -14.98 4.11
CA PHE A 58 -4.79 -15.45 3.92
C PHE A 58 -4.43 -16.57 4.91
N ILE A 59 -4.77 -16.43 6.19
CA ILE A 59 -4.52 -17.47 7.19
C ILE A 59 -5.26 -18.76 6.83
N ILE A 60 -6.55 -18.66 6.48
CA ILE A 60 -7.36 -19.81 6.06
C ILE A 60 -6.74 -20.48 4.84
N PHE A 61 -6.37 -19.71 3.82
CA PHE A 61 -5.69 -20.24 2.65
C PHE A 61 -4.39 -20.97 3.03
N GLY A 62 -3.60 -20.41 3.95
CA GLY A 62 -2.40 -21.07 4.44
C GLY A 62 -2.66 -22.45 5.08
N PHE A 63 -3.71 -22.57 5.89
CA PHE A 63 -4.14 -23.85 6.50
C PHE A 63 -4.74 -24.84 5.48
N VAL A 64 -5.32 -24.36 4.39
CA VAL A 64 -5.77 -25.23 3.29
C VAL A 64 -4.58 -25.79 2.50
N MET A 65 -3.49 -25.02 2.38
CA MET A 65 -2.31 -25.40 1.59
C MET A 65 -1.34 -26.32 2.32
N SER A 66 -1.30 -26.32 3.66
CA SER A 66 -0.32 -27.10 4.41
C SER A 66 -0.84 -27.50 5.81
N PRO A 67 -0.43 -28.67 6.34
CA PRO A 67 -0.82 -29.08 7.69
C PRO A 67 -0.18 -28.17 8.76
N PRO A 68 -0.81 -28.03 9.96
CA PRO A 68 -0.34 -27.11 11.01
C PRO A 68 1.13 -27.29 11.41
N ARG A 69 1.63 -28.52 11.43
CA ARG A 69 3.03 -28.81 11.78
C ARG A 69 4.02 -28.20 10.77
N GLU A 70 3.71 -28.30 9.48
CA GLU A 70 4.53 -27.71 8.42
C GLU A 70 4.45 -26.18 8.46
N ILE A 71 3.28 -25.61 8.75
CA ILE A 71 3.10 -24.17 8.92
C ILE A 71 4.00 -23.65 10.05
N ILE A 72 3.99 -24.28 11.22
CA ILE A 72 4.81 -23.85 12.37
C ILE A 72 6.30 -23.94 12.02
N THR A 73 6.72 -25.05 11.40
CA THR A 73 8.12 -25.24 11.01
C THR A 73 8.55 -24.22 9.95
N GLY A 74 7.69 -23.97 8.96
CA GLY A 74 7.90 -22.99 7.91
C GLY A 74 7.92 -21.56 8.43
N LEU A 75 7.07 -21.22 9.41
CA LEU A 75 7.10 -19.93 10.09
C LEU A 75 8.44 -19.73 10.77
N PHE A 76 8.94 -20.71 11.51
CA PHE A 76 10.26 -20.60 12.15
C PHE A 76 11.38 -20.32 11.11
N ARG A 77 11.34 -20.98 9.95
CA ARG A 77 12.29 -20.71 8.85
C ARG A 77 12.15 -19.28 8.31
N ILE A 78 10.93 -18.80 8.09
CA ILE A 78 10.66 -17.43 7.63
C ILE A 78 11.15 -16.39 8.67
N LEU A 79 10.96 -16.65 9.96
CA LEU A 79 11.39 -15.72 11.00
C LEU A 79 12.91 -15.65 11.16
N THR A 80 13.64 -16.68 10.70
CA THR A 80 15.09 -16.83 10.91
C THR A 80 15.92 -16.70 9.63
N VAL A 81 15.31 -16.29 8.52
CA VAL A 81 15.98 -16.11 7.23
C VAL A 81 16.59 -14.71 7.10
N ARG A 82 17.66 -14.58 6.31
CA ARG A 82 18.18 -13.30 5.84
C ARG A 82 17.30 -12.80 4.69
N ASP A 83 16.65 -11.66 4.88
CA ASP A 83 15.73 -11.05 3.91
C ASP A 83 16.44 -10.15 2.90
N THR A 84 17.59 -10.56 2.36
CA THR A 84 18.35 -9.72 1.44
C THR A 84 17.69 -9.68 0.07
N LEU A 85 17.48 -8.49 -0.51
CA LEU A 85 16.87 -8.30 -1.84
C LEU A 85 15.48 -8.94 -2.02
N ILE A 86 15.40 -10.07 -2.73
CA ILE A 86 14.16 -10.76 -3.09
C ILE A 86 14.21 -12.15 -2.46
N THR A 87 13.53 -12.28 -1.33
CA THR A 87 13.43 -13.53 -0.57
C THR A 87 11.97 -13.98 -0.55
N ASP A 88 11.57 -14.76 -1.53
CA ASP A 88 10.22 -15.33 -1.60
C ASP A 88 10.01 -16.39 -0.51
N TYR A 89 9.10 -16.10 0.42
CA TYR A 89 8.85 -17.00 1.55
C TYR A 89 8.20 -18.32 1.15
N ILE A 90 7.54 -18.40 -0.01
CA ILE A 90 7.02 -19.67 -0.51
C ILE A 90 8.17 -20.67 -0.67
N GLY A 91 9.34 -20.21 -1.13
CA GLY A 91 10.54 -21.03 -1.27
C GLY A 91 11.26 -21.34 0.06
N ILE A 92 10.97 -20.61 1.12
CA ILE A 92 11.61 -20.76 2.45
C ILE A 92 10.77 -21.63 3.39
N GLY A 93 9.54 -21.19 3.64
CA GLY A 93 8.63 -21.76 4.63
C GLY A 93 7.50 -22.59 4.01
N GLY A 94 7.39 -22.62 2.68
CA GLY A 94 6.26 -23.22 1.98
C GLY A 94 5.06 -22.28 1.91
N MET A 95 4.07 -22.67 1.10
CA MET A 95 2.89 -21.84 0.83
C MET A 95 2.07 -21.58 2.11
N GLY A 96 1.83 -22.61 2.93
CA GLY A 96 1.04 -22.46 4.15
C GLY A 96 1.62 -21.42 5.13
N ALA A 97 2.90 -21.57 5.50
CA ALA A 97 3.56 -20.66 6.43
C ALA A 97 3.65 -19.22 5.91
N THR A 98 3.87 -19.05 4.60
CA THR A 98 3.97 -17.74 3.95
C THR A 98 2.70 -16.92 4.08
N PHE A 99 1.55 -17.54 3.78
CA PHE A 99 0.26 -16.87 3.86
C PHE A 99 -0.19 -16.65 5.31
N VAL A 100 0.13 -17.58 6.22
CA VAL A 100 -0.10 -17.38 7.66
C VAL A 100 0.74 -16.23 8.20
N ASN A 101 2.02 -16.11 7.83
CA ASN A 101 2.87 -14.97 8.21
C ASN A 101 2.24 -13.65 7.76
N ALA A 102 1.86 -13.54 6.49
CA ALA A 102 1.24 -12.34 5.94
C ALA A 102 -0.06 -11.95 6.65
N GLY A 103 -0.96 -12.92 6.86
CA GLY A 103 -2.24 -12.69 7.52
C GLY A 103 -2.10 -12.30 8.99
N LEU A 104 -1.26 -13.01 9.76
CA LEU A 104 -0.99 -12.70 11.17
C LEU A 104 -0.36 -11.32 11.32
N LEU A 105 0.63 -11.00 10.49
CA LEU A 105 1.30 -9.70 10.48
C LEU A 105 0.28 -8.58 10.27
N ASN A 106 -0.58 -8.71 9.26
CA ASN A 106 -1.58 -7.69 8.96
C ASN A 106 -2.65 -7.59 10.05
N LEU A 107 -3.04 -8.69 10.70
CA LEU A 107 -3.97 -8.66 11.85
C LEU A 107 -3.38 -7.94 13.06
N MET A 108 -2.10 -8.19 13.38
CA MET A 108 -1.41 -7.47 14.47
C MET A 108 -1.41 -5.97 14.21
N VAL A 109 -1.18 -5.57 12.96
CA VAL A 109 -1.21 -4.15 12.58
C VAL A 109 -2.62 -3.59 12.62
N CYS A 110 -3.63 -4.30 12.11
CA CYS A 110 -5.03 -3.90 12.27
C CYS A 110 -5.41 -3.70 13.74
N ALA A 111 -4.95 -4.58 14.64
CA ALA A 111 -5.16 -4.43 16.07
C ALA A 111 -4.48 -3.16 16.62
N LEU A 112 -3.27 -2.83 16.15
CA LEU A 112 -2.58 -1.60 16.54
C LEU A 112 -3.31 -0.34 16.06
N TYR A 113 -3.89 -0.33 14.86
CA TYR A 113 -4.77 0.78 14.40
C TYR A 113 -5.98 0.95 15.33
N ARG A 114 -6.60 -0.15 15.79
CA ARG A 114 -7.72 -0.09 16.75
C ARG A 114 -7.29 0.46 18.11
N ILE A 115 -6.19 -0.06 18.67
CA ILE A 115 -5.68 0.34 19.99
C ILE A 115 -5.29 1.82 19.99
N THR A 116 -4.63 2.27 18.93
CA THR A 116 -4.18 3.67 18.79
C THR A 116 -5.30 4.62 18.34
N LYS A 117 -6.47 4.09 17.95
CA LYS A 117 -7.59 4.86 17.38
C LYS A 117 -7.16 5.74 16.19
N ALA A 118 -6.20 5.25 15.40
CA ALA A 118 -5.71 5.98 14.23
C ALA A 118 -6.78 6.02 13.14
N LYS A 119 -6.91 7.17 12.47
CA LYS A 119 -7.90 7.39 11.41
C LYS A 119 -7.60 6.52 10.19
N ILE A 120 -8.63 5.86 9.66
CA ILE A 120 -8.50 4.97 8.49
C ILE A 120 -8.75 5.73 7.19
N SER A 121 -7.72 6.42 6.73
CA SER A 121 -7.68 7.10 5.43
C SER A 121 -7.33 6.14 4.27
N GLY A 122 -7.43 6.61 3.03
CA GLY A 122 -6.97 5.85 1.86
C GLY A 122 -5.50 5.43 1.97
N THR A 123 -4.66 6.26 2.58
CA THR A 123 -3.26 5.94 2.89
C THR A 123 -3.12 4.81 3.92
N ALA A 124 -4.00 4.74 4.93
CA ALA A 124 -4.00 3.64 5.89
C ALA A 124 -4.42 2.32 5.24
N VAL A 125 -5.45 2.35 4.38
CA VAL A 125 -5.86 1.18 3.59
C VAL A 125 -4.73 0.72 2.66
N ALA A 126 -4.07 1.66 1.97
CA ALA A 126 -2.90 1.34 1.16
C ALA A 126 -1.78 0.68 1.98
N CYS A 127 -1.51 1.20 3.18
CA CYS A 127 -0.51 0.65 4.09
C CYS A 127 -0.83 -0.80 4.50
N LEU A 128 -2.08 -1.10 4.87
CA LEU A 128 -2.50 -2.42 5.31
C LEU A 128 -2.48 -3.47 4.19
N PHE A 129 -2.96 -3.12 2.99
CA PHE A 129 -2.87 -4.03 1.83
C PHE A 129 -1.43 -4.23 1.38
N LEU A 130 -0.61 -3.19 1.43
CA LEU A 130 0.81 -3.31 1.16
C LEU A 130 1.49 -4.24 2.17
N LEU A 131 1.19 -4.10 3.46
CA LEU A 131 1.73 -4.99 4.48
C LEU A 131 1.31 -6.45 4.27
N LEU A 132 0.04 -6.68 3.89
CA LEU A 132 -0.44 -8.02 3.56
C LEU A 132 0.33 -8.65 2.38
N GLY A 133 0.63 -7.87 1.34
CA GLY A 133 1.44 -8.32 0.20
C GLY A 133 2.90 -8.59 0.58
N PHE A 134 3.57 -7.62 1.20
CA PHE A 134 4.97 -7.77 1.63
C PHE A 134 5.14 -8.75 2.80
N GLY A 135 4.06 -9.17 3.46
CA GLY A 135 4.12 -10.30 4.38
C GLY A 135 4.43 -11.63 3.68
N LEU A 136 4.36 -11.68 2.34
CA LEU A 136 4.73 -12.86 1.56
C LEU A 136 6.22 -12.86 1.17
N PHE A 137 6.93 -11.74 1.34
CA PHE A 137 8.36 -11.64 1.05
C PHE A 137 9.00 -10.45 1.81
N GLY A 138 10.11 -10.66 2.51
CA GLY A 138 10.90 -9.60 3.13
C GLY A 138 10.31 -8.90 4.37
N LYS A 139 9.03 -9.12 4.74
CA LYS A 139 8.48 -8.69 6.04
C LYS A 139 7.89 -9.86 6.82
N ASN A 140 8.33 -10.04 8.05
CA ASN A 140 7.87 -11.12 8.92
C ASN A 140 7.49 -10.62 10.32
N LEU A 141 7.00 -11.53 11.16
CA LEU A 141 6.51 -11.22 12.50
C LEU A 141 7.59 -10.69 13.47
N VAL A 142 8.86 -10.68 13.08
CA VAL A 142 9.98 -10.23 13.92
C VAL A 142 10.62 -8.95 13.36
N ASN A 143 10.94 -8.92 12.06
CA ASN A 143 11.85 -7.93 11.49
C ASN A 143 11.31 -6.50 11.40
N ILE A 144 9.98 -6.30 11.47
CA ILE A 144 9.37 -4.98 11.35
C ILE A 144 9.42 -4.14 12.64
N TRP A 145 9.50 -4.78 13.81
CA TRP A 145 9.13 -4.12 15.07
C TRP A 145 10.14 -3.09 15.55
N SER A 146 11.44 -3.31 15.31
CA SER A 146 12.46 -2.33 15.70
C SER A 146 12.31 -1.01 14.93
N ILE A 147 11.88 -1.05 13.66
CA ILE A 147 11.61 0.17 12.88
C ILE A 147 10.37 0.88 13.42
N VAL A 148 9.30 0.12 13.69
CA VAL A 148 8.06 0.66 14.28
C VAL A 148 8.35 1.30 15.65
N ALA A 149 9.17 0.64 16.47
CA ALA A 149 9.61 1.17 17.76
C ALA A 149 10.44 2.46 17.60
N GLY A 150 11.29 2.55 16.58
CA GLY A 150 12.02 3.77 16.25
C GLY A 150 11.09 4.95 15.94
N VAL A 151 10.07 4.72 15.11
CA VAL A 151 9.05 5.74 14.79
C VAL A 151 8.23 6.09 16.04
N TYR A 152 7.91 5.12 16.90
CA TYR A 152 7.27 5.38 18.18
C TYR A 152 8.12 6.28 19.10
N LEU A 153 9.43 6.02 19.19
CA LEU A 153 10.36 6.87 19.95
C LEU A 153 10.41 8.29 19.37
N TYR A 154 10.36 8.44 18.05
CA TYR A 154 10.27 9.76 17.42
C TYR A 154 8.98 10.49 17.82
N ALA A 155 7.82 9.81 17.75
CA ALA A 155 6.55 10.40 18.16
C ALA A 155 6.60 10.84 19.64
N ARG A 156 7.20 10.00 20.51
CA ARG A 156 7.38 10.33 21.93
C ARG A 156 8.33 11.51 22.13
N PHE A 157 9.43 11.58 21.39
CA PHE A 157 10.37 12.70 21.40
C PHE A 157 9.70 14.02 20.99
N ARG A 158 8.83 13.99 19.97
CA ARG A 158 8.02 15.13 19.54
C ARG A 158 6.83 15.44 20.45
N ARG A 159 6.56 14.59 21.45
CA ARG A 159 5.38 14.66 22.34
C ARG A 159 4.06 14.62 21.55
N GLU A 160 4.03 13.86 20.48
CA GLU A 160 2.86 13.68 19.61
C GLU A 160 2.28 12.25 19.74
N MET A 161 1.04 12.07 19.33
CA MET A 161 0.40 10.75 19.34
C MET A 161 0.99 9.84 18.26
N PHE A 162 1.35 8.60 18.63
CA PHE A 162 1.84 7.60 17.66
C PHE A 162 0.84 7.33 16.52
N ALA A 163 -0.46 7.51 16.77
CA ALA A 163 -1.52 7.42 15.75
C ALA A 163 -1.25 8.31 14.52
N ASN A 164 -0.58 9.44 14.68
CA ASN A 164 -0.23 10.35 13.57
C ASN A 164 0.87 9.76 12.67
N TYR A 165 1.69 8.85 13.22
CA TYR A 165 2.87 8.27 12.58
C TYR A 165 2.70 6.81 12.19
N ILE A 166 1.57 6.18 12.49
CA ILE A 166 1.36 4.74 12.30
C ILE A 166 1.55 4.31 10.83
N ASN A 167 1.05 5.10 9.88
CA ASN A 167 1.27 4.84 8.45
C ASN A 167 2.76 4.92 8.11
N VAL A 168 3.48 5.91 8.66
CA VAL A 168 4.93 6.07 8.45
C VAL A 168 5.69 4.89 9.04
N ALA A 169 5.29 4.40 10.22
CA ALA A 169 5.90 3.25 10.87
C ALA A 169 5.81 1.98 10.00
N PHE A 170 4.63 1.66 9.49
CA PHE A 170 4.42 0.42 8.74
C PHE A 170 4.86 0.50 7.27
N PHE A 171 4.78 1.67 6.62
CA PHE A 171 5.47 1.87 5.35
C PHE A 171 7.00 1.82 5.53
N GLY A 172 7.51 2.34 6.65
CA GLY A 172 8.90 2.26 7.05
C GLY A 172 9.43 0.85 7.19
N GLY A 173 8.55 -0.14 7.39
CA GLY A 173 8.89 -1.56 7.33
C GLY A 173 9.52 -2.00 6.00
N ALA A 174 9.56 -1.16 4.96
CA ALA A 174 10.43 -1.38 3.80
C ALA A 174 11.93 -1.53 4.16
N LEU A 175 12.35 -1.00 5.31
CA LEU A 175 13.71 -1.15 5.86
C LEU A 175 13.89 -2.44 6.68
N ALA A 176 12.83 -3.24 6.91
CA ALA A 176 12.86 -4.44 7.75
C ALA A 176 13.91 -5.49 7.31
N PRO A 177 14.18 -5.67 6.00
CA PRO A 177 15.32 -6.47 5.54
C PRO A 177 16.66 -6.17 6.21
N ILE A 178 16.94 -4.91 6.56
CA ILE A 178 18.20 -4.54 7.23
C ILE A 178 18.30 -5.20 8.61
N PHE A 179 17.17 -5.31 9.32
CA PHE A 179 17.12 -5.99 10.61
C PHE A 179 17.50 -7.47 10.46
N SER A 180 16.83 -8.19 9.56
CA SER A 180 17.09 -9.62 9.32
C SER A 180 18.52 -9.86 8.84
N GLU A 181 19.03 -9.01 7.95
CA GLU A 181 20.38 -9.11 7.39
C GLU A 181 21.45 -9.02 8.48
N ILE A 182 21.34 -8.06 9.40
CA ILE A 182 22.30 -7.91 10.51
C ILE A 182 22.12 -9.05 11.52
N LEU A 183 20.88 -9.35 11.91
CA LEU A 183 20.58 -10.31 12.97
C LEU A 183 21.03 -11.73 12.61
N TYR A 184 20.82 -12.14 11.36
CA TYR A 184 21.14 -13.48 10.86
C TYR A 184 22.41 -13.52 10.01
N SER A 185 23.22 -12.45 10.03
CA SER A 185 24.50 -12.40 9.35
C SER A 185 25.43 -13.52 9.81
N SER A 186 26.13 -14.17 8.86
CA SER A 186 27.18 -15.16 9.16
C SER A 186 28.53 -14.53 9.52
N THR A 187 28.74 -13.24 9.22
CA THR A 187 30.04 -12.56 9.36
C THR A 187 30.25 -11.93 10.74
N LEU A 188 29.18 -11.59 11.44
CA LEU A 188 29.22 -10.99 12.78
C LEU A 188 29.17 -12.06 13.87
N SER A 189 29.77 -11.84 15.03
CA SER A 189 29.58 -12.75 16.19
C SER A 189 28.27 -12.44 16.92
N LEU A 190 27.68 -13.46 17.56
CA LEU A 190 26.34 -13.38 18.16
C LEU A 190 26.14 -12.19 19.13
N PRO A 191 27.12 -11.83 20.01
CA PRO A 191 26.96 -10.69 20.92
C PRO A 191 26.76 -9.34 20.22
N PHE A 192 27.25 -9.18 18.98
CA PHE A 192 27.14 -7.93 18.23
C PHE A 192 25.92 -7.89 17.30
N ARG A 193 25.42 -9.05 16.84
CA ARG A 193 24.28 -9.13 15.89
C ARG A 193 23.02 -8.47 16.45
N ILE A 194 22.62 -8.81 17.67
CA ILE A 194 21.36 -8.34 18.27
C ILE A 194 21.40 -6.83 18.53
N PRO A 195 22.40 -6.27 19.26
CA PRO A 195 22.45 -4.83 19.51
C PRO A 195 22.56 -4.01 18.22
N LEU A 196 23.33 -4.49 17.24
CA LEU A 196 23.50 -3.78 15.98
C LEU A 196 22.23 -3.80 15.12
N ALA A 197 21.54 -4.95 15.04
CA ALA A 197 20.29 -5.07 14.28
C ALA A 197 19.19 -4.18 14.88
N VAL A 198 19.01 -4.27 16.20
CA VAL A 198 18.03 -3.46 16.94
C VAL A 198 18.40 -1.98 16.89
N GLY A 199 19.65 -1.63 17.19
CA GLY A 199 20.12 -0.25 17.22
C GLY A 199 20.00 0.45 15.87
N THR A 200 20.44 -0.21 14.79
CA THR A 200 20.35 0.34 13.42
C THR A 200 18.89 0.52 12.99
N SER A 201 18.05 -0.48 13.24
CA SER A 201 16.63 -0.44 12.85
C SER A 201 15.83 0.58 13.66
N LEU A 202 16.11 0.72 14.96
CA LEU A 202 15.55 1.78 15.81
C LEU A 202 15.98 3.16 15.32
N MET A 203 17.26 3.35 15.02
CA MET A 203 17.79 4.61 14.50
C MET A 203 17.07 4.97 13.19
N LEU A 204 17.05 4.04 12.24
CA LEU A 204 16.36 4.21 10.96
C LEU A 204 14.88 4.57 11.13
N GLY A 205 14.17 3.87 12.02
CA GLY A 205 12.79 4.21 12.36
C GLY A 205 12.66 5.61 12.97
N PHE A 206 13.58 6.02 13.84
CA PHE A 206 13.54 7.33 14.49
C PHE A 206 13.75 8.50 13.52
N ILE A 207 14.69 8.35 12.57
CA ILE A 207 14.99 9.40 11.58
C ILE A 207 14.06 9.37 10.37
N LEU A 208 13.26 8.31 10.18
CA LEU A 208 12.36 8.18 9.04
C LEU A 208 11.28 9.28 8.96
N PRO A 209 10.49 9.57 10.02
CA PRO A 209 9.46 10.60 9.96
C PRO A 209 9.95 11.99 9.55
N PRO A 210 11.04 12.55 10.13
CA PRO A 210 11.50 13.88 9.75
C PRO A 210 12.02 13.93 8.32
N ILE A 211 12.70 12.88 7.82
CA ILE A 211 13.16 12.85 6.42
C ILE A 211 11.96 12.76 5.48
N ALA A 212 11.01 11.88 5.78
CA ALA A 212 9.79 11.68 5.00
C ALA A 212 8.91 12.93 4.91
N ALA A 213 8.98 13.84 5.89
CA ALA A 213 8.26 15.11 5.85
C ALA A 213 8.84 16.12 4.85
N HIS A 214 10.12 16.00 4.49
CA HIS A 214 10.80 16.95 3.60
C HIS A 214 10.83 16.50 2.13
N LEU A 215 10.82 15.19 1.88
CA LEU A 215 10.93 14.63 0.54
C LEU A 215 9.73 14.84 -0.40
N PRO A 216 8.47 15.10 0.03
CA PRO A 216 7.38 15.40 -0.89
C PRO A 216 7.65 16.56 -1.84
N LYS A 217 8.48 17.53 -1.39
CA LYS A 217 8.89 18.69 -2.20
C LYS A 217 9.80 18.31 -3.36
N THR A 218 10.54 17.21 -3.25
CA THR A 218 11.50 16.75 -4.28
C THR A 218 10.81 16.13 -5.48
N HIS A 219 9.62 15.53 -5.28
CA HIS A 219 8.86 14.86 -6.33
C HIS A 219 7.49 15.51 -6.57
N LEU A 220 7.20 16.67 -5.96
CA LEU A 220 5.99 17.47 -6.14
C LEU A 220 4.68 16.66 -6.07
N GLY A 221 4.61 15.63 -5.23
CA GLY A 221 3.44 14.75 -5.14
C GLY A 221 3.24 13.76 -6.31
N PHE A 222 4.14 13.69 -7.28
CA PHE A 222 4.11 12.69 -8.37
C PHE A 222 4.46 11.26 -7.89
N SER A 223 5.17 11.14 -6.76
CA SER A 223 5.34 9.86 -6.08
C SER A 223 4.29 9.68 -4.98
N LEU A 224 3.40 8.70 -5.18
CA LEU A 224 2.51 8.22 -4.12
C LEU A 224 3.28 7.49 -3.01
N TYR A 225 4.50 7.03 -3.32
CA TYR A 225 5.34 6.19 -2.48
C TYR A 225 6.34 6.99 -1.66
N ASN A 226 6.00 8.19 -1.18
CA ASN A 226 6.95 9.06 -0.48
C ASN A 226 7.71 8.35 0.64
N ILE A 227 7.03 7.58 1.50
CA ILE A 227 7.70 6.84 2.59
C ILE A 227 8.58 5.72 2.05
N GLY A 228 8.14 5.00 1.01
CA GLY A 228 8.94 3.96 0.36
C GLY A 228 10.19 4.53 -0.33
N PHE A 229 10.07 5.69 -0.99
CA PHE A 229 11.18 6.43 -1.57
C PHE A 229 12.16 6.89 -0.49
N THR A 230 11.65 7.44 0.61
CA THR A 230 12.45 7.82 1.77
C THR A 230 13.23 6.63 2.33
N ALA A 231 12.55 5.51 2.55
CA ALA A 231 13.15 4.26 2.99
C ALA A 231 14.22 3.76 2.00
N GLY A 232 13.97 3.81 0.70
CA GLY A 232 14.96 3.44 -0.33
C GLY A 232 16.24 4.26 -0.25
N LEU A 233 16.13 5.59 -0.10
CA LEU A 233 17.28 6.47 0.08
C LEU A 233 18.07 6.15 1.36
N MET A 234 17.36 5.98 2.47
CA MET A 234 17.97 5.64 3.76
C MET A 234 18.65 4.27 3.73
N GLY A 235 18.00 3.26 3.13
CA GLY A 235 18.53 1.92 2.98
C GLY A 235 19.80 1.90 2.15
N ASN A 236 19.81 2.61 1.01
CA ASN A 236 21.01 2.75 0.18
C ASN A 236 22.18 3.38 0.96
N LEU A 237 21.91 4.42 1.75
CA LEU A 237 22.94 5.06 2.58
C LEU A 237 23.52 4.10 3.63
N ILE A 238 22.66 3.37 4.34
CA ILE A 238 23.10 2.41 5.37
C ILE A 238 23.89 1.26 4.76
N VAL A 239 23.42 0.70 3.64
CA VAL A 239 24.14 -0.36 2.94
C VAL A 239 25.50 0.14 2.43
N ALA A 240 25.59 1.36 1.90
CA ALA A 240 26.86 1.95 1.49
C ALA A 240 27.82 2.14 2.67
N LEU A 241 27.32 2.60 3.83
CA LEU A 241 28.11 2.74 5.05
C LEU A 241 28.66 1.38 5.50
N TYR A 242 27.82 0.36 5.53
CA TYR A 242 28.21 -1.00 5.92
C TYR A 242 29.27 -1.59 4.99
N LYS A 243 29.11 -1.41 3.68
CA LYS A 243 30.13 -1.80 2.69
C LYS A 243 31.47 -1.12 2.96
N ALA A 244 31.47 0.15 3.35
CA ALA A 244 32.70 0.88 3.69
C ALA A 244 33.43 0.32 4.93
N TYR A 245 32.70 -0.27 5.87
CA TYR A 245 33.26 -0.97 7.05
C TYR A 245 33.52 -2.47 6.82
N GLY A 246 33.45 -2.95 5.57
CA GLY A 246 33.72 -4.34 5.21
C GLY A 246 32.55 -5.31 5.40
N PHE A 247 31.36 -4.82 5.76
CA PHE A 247 30.13 -5.62 5.76
C PHE A 247 29.48 -5.56 4.37
N VAL A 248 29.71 -6.60 3.58
CA VAL A 248 29.10 -6.75 2.25
C VAL A 248 27.92 -7.72 2.38
N PRO A 249 26.66 -7.24 2.24
CA PRO A 249 25.51 -8.13 2.24
C PRO A 249 25.57 -9.10 1.07
N ASP A 250 25.37 -10.39 1.33
CA ASP A 250 25.24 -11.39 0.27
C ASP A 250 23.89 -11.21 -0.43
N PRO A 251 23.84 -11.05 -1.76
CA PRO A 251 22.56 -10.98 -2.45
C PRO A 251 21.85 -12.34 -2.34
N VAL A 252 20.67 -12.34 -1.72
CA VAL A 252 19.74 -13.48 -1.71
C VAL A 252 18.68 -13.24 -2.79
N MET A 253 18.54 -14.20 -3.71
CA MET A 253 17.54 -14.17 -4.76
C MET A 253 16.79 -15.50 -4.78
N ILE A 254 15.68 -15.54 -4.05
CA ILE A 254 14.80 -16.70 -3.99
C ILE A 254 13.51 -16.34 -4.72
N TRP A 255 13.26 -17.07 -5.79
CA TRP A 255 12.13 -16.86 -6.69
C TRP A 255 11.47 -18.21 -6.98
N THR A 256 10.24 -18.41 -6.51
CA THR A 256 9.49 -19.63 -6.83
C THR A 256 8.69 -19.48 -8.12
N SER A 257 8.53 -20.61 -8.82
CA SER A 257 7.80 -20.73 -10.07
C SER A 257 6.79 -21.89 -9.99
N GLY A 258 5.79 -21.91 -10.88
CA GLY A 258 4.84 -23.03 -10.99
C GLY A 258 3.58 -22.91 -10.11
N ASN A 259 3.44 -21.85 -9.32
CA ASN A 259 2.27 -21.65 -8.45
C ASN A 259 1.12 -20.88 -9.12
N ASN A 260 1.23 -20.57 -10.42
CA ASN A 260 0.38 -19.62 -11.13
C ASN A 260 -1.11 -19.96 -11.08
N THR A 261 -1.47 -21.23 -11.26
CA THR A 261 -2.88 -21.64 -11.26
C THR A 261 -3.53 -21.42 -9.89
N ILE A 262 -2.91 -21.94 -8.83
CA ILE A 262 -3.45 -21.89 -7.46
C ILE A 262 -3.51 -20.44 -6.98
N LEU A 263 -2.41 -19.71 -7.11
CA LEU A 263 -2.33 -18.31 -6.67
C LEU A 263 -3.19 -17.39 -7.54
N GLY A 264 -3.28 -17.66 -8.84
CA GLY A 264 -4.13 -16.90 -9.76
C GLY A 264 -5.61 -17.02 -9.40
N ILE A 265 -6.09 -18.23 -9.10
CA ILE A 265 -7.47 -18.46 -8.64
C ILE A 265 -7.70 -17.75 -7.31
N PHE A 266 -6.79 -17.91 -6.35
CA PHE A 266 -6.89 -17.26 -5.04
C PHE A 266 -7.00 -15.73 -5.17
N LEU A 267 -6.10 -15.10 -5.94
CA LEU A 267 -6.14 -13.65 -6.17
C LEU A 267 -7.41 -13.22 -6.88
N LEU A 268 -7.86 -13.97 -7.90
CA LEU A 268 -9.08 -13.64 -8.63
C LEU A 268 -10.30 -13.63 -7.69
N VAL A 269 -10.40 -14.62 -6.79
CA VAL A 269 -11.47 -14.67 -5.77
C VAL A 269 -11.42 -13.45 -4.86
N LEU A 270 -10.23 -13.09 -4.35
CA LEU A 270 -10.08 -11.90 -3.51
C LEU A 270 -10.48 -10.63 -4.25
N ILE A 271 -9.99 -10.44 -5.47
CA ILE A 271 -10.26 -9.26 -6.28
C ILE A 271 -11.76 -9.13 -6.61
N ILE A 272 -12.41 -10.23 -7.01
CA ILE A 272 -13.86 -10.24 -7.26
C ILE A 272 -14.61 -9.91 -5.96
N SER A 273 -14.21 -10.47 -4.82
CA SER A 273 -14.84 -10.19 -3.53
C SER A 273 -14.74 -8.71 -3.14
N MET A 274 -13.65 -8.01 -3.49
CA MET A 274 -13.52 -6.55 -3.28
C MET A 274 -14.54 -5.77 -4.10
N ILE A 275 -14.71 -6.13 -5.37
CA ILE A 275 -15.69 -5.50 -6.27
C ILE A 275 -17.11 -5.71 -5.74
N LEU A 276 -17.47 -6.96 -5.39
CA LEU A 276 -18.79 -7.30 -4.87
C LEU A 276 -19.07 -6.59 -3.54
N THR A 277 -18.11 -6.57 -2.62
CA THR A 277 -18.22 -5.87 -1.33
C THR A 277 -18.38 -4.37 -1.55
N GLY A 278 -17.66 -3.79 -2.51
CA GLY A 278 -17.78 -2.39 -2.87
C GLY A 278 -19.20 -2.00 -3.32
N PHE A 279 -19.83 -2.83 -4.16
CA PHE A 279 -21.22 -2.66 -4.57
C PHE A 279 -22.23 -2.91 -3.45
N TRP A 280 -21.94 -3.84 -2.55
CA TRP A 280 -22.79 -4.11 -1.40
C TRP A 280 -22.84 -2.92 -0.42
N ILE A 281 -21.70 -2.26 -0.20
CA ILE A 281 -21.59 -1.06 0.64
C ILE A 281 -22.24 0.16 -0.02
N ASP A 282 -21.99 0.35 -1.33
CA ASP A 282 -22.57 1.45 -2.09
C ASP A 282 -23.09 0.93 -3.45
N ARG A 283 -24.41 0.77 -3.56
CA ARG A 283 -25.06 0.33 -4.81
C ARG A 283 -24.83 1.29 -5.98
N ARG A 284 -24.49 2.55 -5.70
CA ARG A 284 -24.15 3.57 -6.71
C ARG A 284 -22.65 3.66 -6.97
N ALA A 285 -21.85 2.71 -6.49
CA ALA A 285 -20.39 2.70 -6.66
C ALA A 285 -19.96 2.95 -8.12
N TRP A 286 -20.62 2.30 -9.07
CA TRP A 286 -20.32 2.47 -10.50
C TRP A 286 -20.46 3.92 -10.98
N ALA A 287 -21.50 4.63 -10.52
CA ALA A 287 -21.75 6.01 -10.89
C ALA A 287 -20.69 6.98 -10.32
N LYS A 288 -19.95 6.56 -9.27
CA LYS A 288 -18.88 7.35 -8.65
C LYS A 288 -17.50 7.06 -9.25
N LEU A 289 -17.31 5.96 -9.99
CA LEU A 289 -16.04 5.61 -10.64
C LEU A 289 -15.54 6.66 -11.64
N PRO A 290 -16.39 7.32 -12.45
CA PRO A 290 -15.92 8.39 -13.35
C PRO A 290 -15.18 9.50 -12.60
N THR A 291 -15.59 9.83 -11.37
CA THR A 291 -14.90 10.81 -10.52
C THR A 291 -13.49 10.34 -10.18
N ILE A 292 -13.32 9.07 -9.79
CA ILE A 292 -11.99 8.47 -9.54
C ILE A 292 -11.14 8.54 -10.81
N LEU A 293 -11.67 8.07 -11.94
CA LEU A 293 -10.96 7.99 -13.22
C LEU A 293 -10.65 9.36 -13.84
N SER A 294 -11.27 10.42 -13.35
CA SER A 294 -10.99 11.80 -13.77
C SER A 294 -9.96 12.51 -12.89
N SER A 295 -9.57 11.89 -11.76
CA SER A 295 -8.54 12.42 -10.90
C SER A 295 -7.18 12.36 -11.59
N SER A 296 -6.27 13.28 -11.26
CA SER A 296 -4.87 13.18 -11.70
C SER A 296 -4.14 12.03 -10.99
N GLY A 297 -4.60 11.65 -9.80
CA GLY A 297 -3.92 10.69 -8.94
C GLY A 297 -2.68 11.24 -8.23
N GLN A 298 -2.36 12.54 -8.40
CA GLN A 298 -1.24 13.19 -7.72
C GLN A 298 -1.48 13.24 -6.21
N ALA A 299 -0.46 12.94 -5.41
CA ALA A 299 -0.58 12.92 -3.96
C ALA A 299 -0.82 14.36 -3.40
N PRO A 300 -1.69 14.54 -2.39
CA PRO A 300 -2.56 13.53 -1.78
C PRO A 300 -3.90 13.39 -2.52
N THR A 301 -4.24 12.18 -2.95
CA THR A 301 -5.57 11.86 -3.51
C THR A 301 -6.16 10.68 -2.73
N ASP A 302 -6.98 10.98 -1.72
CA ASP A 302 -7.67 9.96 -0.92
C ASP A 302 -9.06 9.66 -1.50
N PHE A 303 -9.22 8.48 -2.10
CA PHE A 303 -10.49 8.10 -2.72
C PHE A 303 -11.58 7.76 -1.70
N ILE A 304 -11.21 7.29 -0.51
CA ILE A 304 -12.18 7.04 0.57
C ILE A 304 -12.82 8.35 0.98
N ALA A 305 -12.01 9.41 1.13
CA ALA A 305 -12.52 10.75 1.42
C ALA A 305 -13.30 11.37 0.24
N LEU A 306 -12.88 11.09 -1.00
CA LEU A 306 -13.46 11.71 -2.20
C LEU A 306 -14.83 11.12 -2.61
N VAL A 307 -14.96 9.79 -2.61
CA VAL A 307 -16.16 9.11 -3.14
C VAL A 307 -16.78 8.10 -2.17
N GLY A 308 -16.11 7.83 -1.04
CA GLY A 308 -16.53 6.84 -0.05
C GLY A 308 -15.83 5.49 -0.23
N PHE A 309 -15.98 4.61 0.76
CA PHE A 309 -15.25 3.34 0.81
C PHE A 309 -15.73 2.30 -0.23
N GLY A 310 -17.04 2.23 -0.50
CA GLY A 310 -17.61 1.29 -1.48
C GLY A 310 -17.04 1.44 -2.90
N PRO A 311 -17.14 2.63 -3.55
CA PRO A 311 -16.53 2.84 -4.86
C PRO A 311 -15.01 2.73 -4.84
N THR A 312 -14.37 3.06 -3.72
CA THR A 312 -12.93 2.86 -3.55
C THR A 312 -12.56 1.38 -3.61
N LEU A 313 -13.28 0.49 -2.93
CA LEU A 313 -13.08 -0.96 -3.03
C LEU A 313 -13.28 -1.49 -4.46
N VAL A 314 -14.28 -0.98 -5.19
CA VAL A 314 -14.46 -1.33 -6.60
C VAL A 314 -13.24 -0.91 -7.42
N ASN A 315 -12.73 0.31 -7.23
CA ASN A 315 -11.51 0.78 -7.92
C ASN A 315 -10.29 -0.07 -7.56
N MET A 316 -10.08 -0.39 -6.28
CA MET A 316 -9.03 -1.28 -5.81
C MET A 316 -9.09 -2.65 -6.51
N GLY A 317 -10.29 -3.24 -6.61
CA GLY A 317 -10.51 -4.49 -7.32
C GLY A 317 -10.23 -4.39 -8.82
N LEU A 318 -10.68 -3.33 -9.50
CA LEU A 318 -10.38 -3.11 -10.92
C LEU A 318 -8.87 -2.96 -11.18
N CYS A 319 -8.17 -2.22 -10.33
CA CYS A 319 -6.71 -2.12 -10.35
C CYS A 319 -6.05 -3.49 -10.15
N GLY A 320 -6.57 -4.31 -9.24
CA GLY A 320 -6.13 -5.69 -9.02
C GLY A 320 -6.33 -6.58 -10.24
N LEU A 321 -7.50 -6.53 -10.89
CA LEU A 321 -7.78 -7.30 -12.10
C LEU A 321 -6.78 -6.97 -13.21
N ILE A 322 -6.55 -5.68 -13.46
CA ILE A 322 -5.59 -5.23 -14.47
C ILE A 322 -4.19 -5.75 -14.16
N SER A 323 -3.77 -5.66 -12.90
CA SER A 323 -2.44 -6.12 -12.45
C SER A 323 -2.27 -7.64 -12.60
N LEU A 324 -3.29 -8.41 -12.23
CA LEU A 324 -3.28 -9.87 -12.37
C LEU A 324 -3.26 -10.29 -13.84
N ILE A 325 -4.12 -9.68 -14.67
CA ILE A 325 -4.14 -9.93 -16.11
C ILE A 325 -2.78 -9.62 -16.72
N TYR A 326 -2.17 -8.49 -16.37
CA TYR A 326 -0.85 -8.10 -16.86
C TYR A 326 0.21 -9.17 -16.54
N ILE A 327 0.29 -9.62 -15.29
CA ILE A 327 1.24 -10.67 -14.87
C ILE A 327 1.06 -11.97 -15.67
N LEU A 328 -0.19 -12.39 -15.87
CA LEU A 328 -0.51 -13.60 -16.63
C LEU A 328 -0.16 -13.44 -18.12
N LEU A 329 -0.40 -12.26 -18.71
CA LEU A 329 -0.07 -11.98 -20.11
C LEU A 329 1.42 -12.00 -20.39
N VAL A 330 2.23 -11.44 -19.48
CA VAL A 330 3.71 -11.48 -19.60
C VAL A 330 4.30 -12.83 -19.17
N LYS A 331 3.45 -13.80 -18.78
CA LYS A 331 3.84 -15.13 -18.30
C LYS A 331 4.80 -15.09 -17.12
N ALA A 332 4.69 -14.06 -16.27
CA ALA A 332 5.49 -13.99 -15.05
C ALA A 332 4.98 -14.97 -13.99
N ASP A 333 5.86 -15.38 -13.08
CA ASP A 333 5.50 -16.25 -11.97
C ASP A 333 4.67 -15.50 -10.92
N LEU A 334 3.60 -16.13 -10.45
CA LEU A 334 2.91 -15.73 -9.24
C LEU A 334 3.64 -16.34 -8.04
N ASN A 335 4.18 -15.46 -7.21
CA ASN A 335 4.92 -15.79 -6.00
C ASN A 335 4.84 -14.62 -5.00
N GLY A 336 5.50 -14.72 -3.84
CA GLY A 336 5.41 -13.68 -2.81
C GLY A 336 5.71 -12.26 -3.33
N PRO A 337 6.87 -12.03 -3.98
CA PRO A 337 7.22 -10.73 -4.56
C PRO A 337 6.21 -10.18 -5.58
N THR A 338 5.75 -11.00 -6.53
CA THR A 338 4.82 -10.53 -7.58
C THR A 338 3.43 -10.26 -7.02
N ILE A 339 2.96 -11.08 -6.08
CA ILE A 339 1.71 -10.84 -5.35
C ILE A 339 1.80 -9.54 -4.56
N ALA A 340 2.93 -9.27 -3.90
CA ALA A 340 3.10 -8.01 -3.20
C ALA A 340 3.07 -6.79 -4.13
N GLY A 341 3.56 -6.92 -5.36
CA GLY A 341 3.37 -5.92 -6.42
C GLY A 341 1.89 -5.68 -6.74
N VAL A 342 1.10 -6.74 -6.91
CA VAL A 342 -0.36 -6.66 -7.10
C VAL A 342 -1.04 -5.98 -5.91
N PHE A 343 -0.71 -6.39 -4.69
CA PHE A 343 -1.27 -5.79 -3.47
C PHE A 343 -0.85 -4.34 -3.26
N THR A 344 0.31 -3.94 -3.78
CA THR A 344 0.72 -2.53 -3.83
C THR A 344 -0.19 -1.73 -4.76
N ILE A 345 -0.50 -2.25 -5.95
CA ILE A 345 -1.41 -1.59 -6.89
C ILE A 345 -2.84 -1.55 -6.32
N ILE A 346 -3.32 -2.65 -5.75
CA ILE A 346 -4.62 -2.74 -5.07
C ILE A 346 -4.68 -1.73 -3.90
N GLY A 347 -3.70 -1.74 -3.01
CA GLY A 347 -3.66 -0.87 -1.83
C GLY A 347 -3.70 0.61 -2.19
N PHE A 348 -2.84 1.03 -3.12
CA PHE A 348 -2.84 2.40 -3.64
C PHE A 348 -4.04 2.69 -4.56
N GLY A 349 -4.85 1.69 -4.91
CA GLY A 349 -6.19 1.89 -5.45
C GLY A 349 -7.13 2.62 -4.49
N ALA A 350 -6.78 2.71 -3.19
CA ALA A 350 -7.44 3.59 -2.22
C ALA A 350 -6.85 5.01 -2.18
N PHE A 351 -5.66 5.19 -2.76
CA PHE A 351 -4.87 6.42 -2.66
C PHE A 351 -4.13 6.72 -3.98
N GLY A 352 -4.78 7.47 -4.88
CA GLY A 352 -4.19 8.01 -6.09
C GLY A 352 -4.15 7.07 -7.32
N LYS A 353 -4.12 5.74 -7.17
CA LYS A 353 -4.12 4.82 -8.34
C LYS A 353 -5.52 4.47 -8.83
N HIS A 354 -5.68 4.45 -10.14
CA HIS A 354 -6.90 4.00 -10.80
C HIS A 354 -6.57 3.42 -12.20
N PRO A 355 -7.45 2.63 -12.82
CA PRO A 355 -7.19 1.98 -14.11
C PRO A 355 -6.51 2.85 -15.17
N LYS A 356 -6.93 4.12 -15.34
CA LYS A 356 -6.36 5.01 -16.36
C LYS A 356 -4.90 5.46 -16.12
N ASN A 357 -4.38 5.43 -14.89
CA ASN A 357 -3.03 5.91 -14.58
C ASN A 357 -2.05 4.80 -14.20
N ILE A 358 -2.50 3.54 -14.23
CA ILE A 358 -1.65 2.36 -14.00
C ILE A 358 -1.40 1.54 -15.27
N VAL A 359 -2.19 1.75 -16.32
CA VAL A 359 -2.08 1.02 -17.60
C VAL A 359 -0.98 1.60 -18.51
N PRO A 360 -0.89 2.93 -18.70
CA PRO A 360 0.30 3.52 -19.33
C PRO A 360 1.52 3.26 -18.45
#